data_AF-A0A924X488-F1
#
_entry.id   AF-A0A924X488-F1
#
_cell.length_a   1.000
_cell.length_b   1.000
_cell.length_c   1.000
_cell.angle_alpha   90.00
_cell.angle_beta   90.00
_cell.angle_gamma   90.00
#
_symmetry.space_group_name_H-M   'P 1'
#
loop_
_entity.id
_entity.type
_entity.pdbx_description
1 polymer ?
#
loop_
_entity_poly.entity_id
_entity_poly.type
_entity_poly.pdbx_seq_one_letter_code
_entity_poly.pdbx_strand_id
1 'polypeptide(L)'
;MNATVGLSMTKSLTIAYILAVMAIAASSLVAHGLLNRVIARTQTANIIINISGKQRMLSQRIDLFANKVMDGDKAAIPILKSLIGKFEEGDQAIILQNGELELSTIA
;
A
#
# COMPACT_ATOMS: atom_id res chain seq x y z
N MET A 1 3.78 -60.59 20.19
CA MET A 1 4.52 -59.86 19.14
C MET A 1 3.70 -58.79 18.40
N ASN A 2 2.35 -58.77 18.47
CA ASN A 2 1.54 -57.76 17.73
C ASN A 2 1.48 -56.36 18.34
N ALA A 3 1.53 -56.21 19.68
CA ALA A 3 1.35 -54.91 20.34
C ALA A 3 2.57 -53.97 20.19
N THR A 4 3.79 -54.52 20.13
CA THR A 4 5.04 -53.76 20.01
C THR A 4 5.21 -53.15 18.62
N VAL A 5 4.77 -53.85 17.57
CA VAL A 5 4.80 -53.36 16.18
C VAL A 5 3.76 -52.25 15.96
N GLY A 6 2.57 -52.37 16.54
CA GLY A 6 1.56 -51.31 16.49
C GLY A 6 2.06 -50.01 17.14
N LEU A 7 2.72 -50.11 18.31
CA LEU A 7 3.23 -48.95 19.03
C LEU A 7 4.39 -48.23 18.31
N SER A 8 5.28 -48.96 17.62
CA SER A 8 6.37 -48.35 16.86
C SER A 8 5.86 -47.65 15.58
N MET A 9 4.84 -48.22 14.94
CA MET A 9 4.20 -47.67 13.75
C MET A 9 3.48 -46.34 14.04
N THR A 10 2.74 -46.25 15.16
CA THR A 10 2.11 -44.99 15.56
C THR A 10 3.15 -43.91 15.91
N LYS A 11 4.25 -44.27 16.57
CA LYS A 11 5.34 -43.33 16.89
C LYS A 11 6.00 -42.77 15.63
N SER A 12 6.27 -43.62 14.63
CA SER A 12 6.84 -43.19 13.35
C SER A 12 5.91 -42.22 12.61
N LEU A 13 4.60 -42.51 12.59
CA LEU A 13 3.61 -41.63 11.97
C LEU A 13 3.52 -40.28 12.69
N THR A 14 3.52 -40.26 14.01
CA THR A 14 3.51 -39.02 14.80
C THR A 14 4.78 -38.18 14.56
N ILE A 15 5.96 -38.80 14.49
CA ILE A 15 7.22 -38.08 14.21
C ILE A 15 7.20 -37.49 12.81
N ALA A 16 6.78 -38.26 11.80
CA ALA A 16 6.67 -37.77 10.43
C ALA A 16 5.69 -36.59 10.33
N TYR A 17 4.56 -36.67 11.03
CA TYR A 17 3.60 -35.58 11.12
C TYR A 17 4.19 -34.33 11.80
N ILE A 18 4.88 -34.48 12.93
CA ILE A 18 5.55 -33.37 13.62
C ILE A 18 6.58 -32.70 12.71
N LEU A 19 7.39 -33.48 11.99
CA LEU A 19 8.37 -32.96 11.03
C LEU A 19 7.71 -32.18 9.89
N ALA A 20 6.59 -32.68 9.36
CA ALA A 20 5.84 -31.98 8.32
C ALA A 20 5.29 -30.63 8.83
N VAL A 21 4.69 -30.60 10.03
CA VAL A 21 4.19 -29.36 10.64
C VAL A 21 5.32 -28.39 10.94
N MET A 22 6.46 -28.87 11.43
CA MET A 22 7.66 -28.05 11.65
C MET A 22 8.18 -27.43 10.35
N ALA A 23 8.20 -28.19 9.25
CA ALA A 23 8.60 -27.68 7.94
C ALA A 23 7.65 -26.59 7.43
N ILE A 24 6.34 -26.77 7.61
CA ILE A 24 5.33 -25.75 7.27
C ILE A 24 5.53 -24.49 8.13
N ALA A 25 5.72 -24.66 9.44
CA ALA A 25 5.93 -23.55 10.36
C ALA A 25 7.21 -22.76 10.02
N ALA A 26 8.32 -23.45 9.74
CA ALA A 26 9.56 -22.81 9.31
C ALA A 26 9.39 -22.03 8.00
N SER A 27 8.69 -22.62 7.02
CA SER A 27 8.39 -21.95 5.75
C SER A 27 7.55 -20.69 5.95
N SER A 28 6.57 -20.73 6.86
CA SER A 28 5.73 -19.58 7.22
C SER A 28 6.54 -18.44 7.84
N LEU A 29 7.47 -18.75 8.75
CA LEU A 29 8.37 -17.75 9.34
C LEU A 29 9.25 -17.07 8.30
N VAL A 30 9.81 -17.85 7.36
CA VAL A 30 10.62 -17.31 6.27
C VAL A 30 9.78 -16.40 5.37
N ALA A 31 8.58 -16.84 4.98
CA ALA A 31 7.66 -16.05 4.16
C ALA A 31 7.30 -14.72 4.84
N HIS A 32 7.00 -14.75 6.14
CA HIS A 32 6.71 -13.54 6.90
C HIS A 32 7.89 -12.56 6.93
N GLY A 33 9.11 -13.07 7.15
CA GLY A 33 10.33 -12.26 7.11
C GLY A 33 10.59 -11.64 5.73
N LEU A 34 10.38 -12.40 4.65
CA LEU A 34 10.50 -11.89 3.28
C LEU A 34 9.46 -10.82 2.97
N LEU A 35 8.20 -11.04 3.36
CA LEU A 35 7.10 -10.09 3.17
C LEU A 35 7.43 -8.75 3.83
N ASN A 36 7.88 -8.75 5.08
CA ASN A 36 8.24 -7.53 5.80
C ASN A 36 9.38 -6.77 5.10
N ARG A 37 10.36 -7.48 4.55
CA ARG A 37 11.45 -6.87 3.76
C ARG A 37 10.95 -6.24 2.47
N VAL A 38 10.03 -6.92 1.77
CA VAL A 38 9.43 -6.38 0.54
C VAL A 38 8.61 -5.14 0.86
N ILE A 39 7.76 -5.19 1.87
CA ILE A 39 6.95 -4.03 2.32
C ILE A 39 7.86 -2.84 2.65
N ALA A 40 8.91 -3.05 3.45
CA ALA A 40 9.86 -2.01 3.80
C ALA A 40 10.57 -1.41 2.57
N ARG A 41 10.95 -2.23 1.59
CA ARG A 41 11.57 -1.76 0.35
C ARG A 41 10.60 -0.99 -0.56
N THR A 42 9.32 -1.36 -0.55
CA THR A 42 8.29 -0.72 -1.38
C THR A 42 7.73 0.55 -0.77
N GLN A 43 8.07 0.90 0.48
CA GLN A 43 7.48 2.05 1.17
C GLN A 43 7.65 3.36 0.38
N THR A 44 8.85 3.65 -0.14
CA THR A 44 9.09 4.84 -0.98
C THR A 44 8.30 4.80 -2.28
N ALA A 45 8.22 3.63 -2.93
CA ALA A 45 7.42 3.48 -4.15
C ALA A 45 5.93 3.69 -3.88
N ASN A 46 5.40 3.18 -2.77
CA ASN A 46 4.01 3.37 -2.36
C ASN A 46 3.67 4.84 -2.12
N ILE A 47 4.62 5.61 -1.54
CA ILE A 47 4.47 7.06 -1.37
C ILE A 47 4.34 7.74 -2.74
N ILE A 48 5.28 7.49 -3.65
CA ILE A 48 5.28 8.09 -5.00
C ILE A 48 3.99 7.71 -5.76
N ILE A 49 3.56 6.46 -5.70
CA ILE A 49 2.33 5.97 -6.34
C ILE A 49 1.11 6.71 -5.78
N ASN A 50 1.03 6.87 -4.45
CA ASN A 50 -0.09 7.57 -3.81
C ASN A 50 -0.14 9.05 -4.23
N ILE A 51 1.01 9.75 -4.22
CA ILE A 51 1.07 11.15 -4.64
C ILE A 51 0.70 11.29 -6.12
N SER A 52 1.21 10.40 -6.98
CA SER A 52 0.85 10.38 -8.41
C SER A 52 -0.64 10.11 -8.62
N GLY A 53 -1.26 9.25 -7.81
CA GLY A 53 -2.70 9.02 -7.81
C GLY A 53 -3.49 10.28 -7.40
N LYS A 54 -3.03 10.99 -6.37
CA LYS A 54 -3.61 12.27 -5.93
C LYS A 54 -3.47 13.35 -7.01
N GLN A 55 -2.33 13.44 -7.69
CA GLN A 55 -2.14 14.36 -8.81
C GLN A 55 -3.13 14.08 -9.95
N ARG A 56 -3.40 12.81 -10.31
CA ARG A 56 -4.44 12.48 -11.30
C ARG A 56 -5.84 12.93 -10.86
N MET A 57 -6.17 12.80 -9.58
CA MET A 57 -7.45 13.27 -9.05
C MET A 57 -7.52 14.80 -9.08
N LEU A 58 -6.44 15.48 -8.69
CA LEU A 58 -6.35 16.93 -8.69
C LEU A 58 -6.40 17.50 -10.12
N SER A 59 -5.73 16.90 -11.09
CA SER A 59 -5.77 17.37 -12.50
C SER A 59 -7.20 17.34 -13.05
N GLN A 60 -7.94 16.26 -12.79
CA GLN A 60 -9.34 16.16 -13.18
C GLN A 60 -10.22 17.22 -12.50
N ARG A 61 -9.96 17.50 -11.22
CA ARG A 61 -10.67 18.56 -10.48
C ARG A 61 -10.30 19.96 -11.02
N ILE A 62 -9.04 20.20 -11.36
CA ILE A 62 -8.59 21.44 -11.99
C ILE A 62 -9.34 21.66 -13.31
N ASP A 63 -9.40 20.65 -14.17
CA ASP A 63 -10.14 20.73 -15.44
C ASP A 63 -11.63 21.05 -15.21
N LEU A 64 -12.27 20.38 -14.25
CA LEU A 64 -13.67 20.63 -13.91
C LEU A 64 -13.90 22.08 -13.45
N PHE A 65 -13.07 22.59 -12.54
CA PHE A 65 -13.26 23.94 -12.00
C PHE A 65 -12.79 25.03 -12.97
N ALA A 66 -11.84 24.74 -13.85
CA ALA A 66 -11.48 25.64 -14.95
C ALA A 66 -12.67 25.85 -15.90
N ASN A 67 -13.38 24.78 -16.26
CA ASN A 67 -14.60 24.88 -17.07
C ASN A 67 -15.68 25.72 -16.37
N LYS A 68 -15.91 25.53 -15.05
CA LYS A 68 -16.85 26.36 -14.29
C LYS A 68 -16.49 27.86 -14.31
N VAL A 69 -15.20 28.17 -14.21
CA VAL A 69 -14.73 29.56 -14.32
C VAL A 69 -14.99 30.13 -15.72
N MET A 70 -14.78 29.32 -16.77
CA MET A 70 -15.09 29.71 -18.16
C MET A 70 -16.59 29.94 -18.37
N ASP A 71 -17.44 29.16 -17.70
CA ASP A 71 -18.91 29.32 -17.70
C ASP A 71 -19.39 30.54 -16.89
N GLY A 72 -18.47 31.30 -16.29
CA GLY A 72 -18.75 32.54 -15.57
C GLY A 72 -18.96 32.38 -14.06
N ASP A 73 -18.79 31.17 -13.51
CA ASP A 73 -18.86 30.94 -12.07
C ASP A 73 -17.61 31.50 -11.36
N LYS A 74 -17.71 32.74 -10.90
CA LYS A 74 -16.63 33.41 -10.16
C LYS A 74 -16.33 32.74 -8.80
N ALA A 75 -17.27 31.98 -8.22
CA ALA A 75 -17.05 31.27 -6.97
C ALA A 75 -16.11 30.05 -7.16
N ALA A 76 -15.96 29.56 -8.39
CA ALA A 76 -15.02 28.50 -8.73
C ALA A 76 -13.54 28.97 -8.75
N ILE A 77 -13.27 30.27 -8.90
CA ILE A 77 -11.92 30.85 -8.97
C ILE A 77 -11.06 30.54 -7.72
N PRO A 78 -11.52 30.81 -6.47
CA PRO A 78 -10.71 30.48 -5.29
C PRO A 78 -10.46 28.98 -5.15
N ILE A 79 -11.42 28.14 -5.54
CA ILE A 79 -11.29 26.68 -5.47
C ILE A 79 -10.25 26.20 -6.50
N LEU A 80 -10.32 26.71 -7.74
CA LEU A 80 -9.34 26.40 -8.78
C LEU A 80 -7.91 26.78 -8.37
N LYS A 81 -7.74 27.98 -7.79
CA LYS A 81 -6.43 28.42 -7.27
C LYS A 81 -5.90 27.50 -6.18
N SER A 82 -6.76 27.09 -5.25
CA SER A 82 -6.39 26.14 -4.20
C SER A 82 -6.00 24.77 -4.77
N LEU A 83 -6.74 24.27 -5.77
CA LEU A 83 -6.43 22.99 -6.42
C LEU A 83 -5.09 23.02 -7.16
N ILE A 84 -4.78 24.11 -7.87
CA ILE A 84 -3.49 24.31 -8.53
C ILE A 84 -2.36 24.36 -7.50
N GLY A 85 -2.52 25.13 -6.42
CA GLY A 85 -1.52 25.18 -5.33
C GLY A 85 -1.22 23.80 -4.73
N LYS A 86 -2.26 23.00 -4.44
CA LYS A 86 -2.06 21.62 -3.94
C LYS A 86 -1.43 20.69 -4.98
N PHE A 87 -1.67 20.93 -6.26
CA PHE A 87 -1.04 20.15 -7.33
C PHE A 87 0.46 20.46 -7.41
N GLU A 88 0.86 21.73 -7.30
CA GLU A 88 2.25 22.19 -7.25
C GLU A 88 3.00 21.68 -6.01
N GLU A 89 2.37 21.77 -4.83
CA GLU A 89 2.91 21.18 -3.58
C GLU A 89 3.17 19.69 -3.75
N GLY A 90 2.29 18.99 -4.46
CA GLY A 90 2.43 17.56 -4.70
C GLY A 90 3.57 17.18 -5.63
N ASP A 91 3.86 18.03 -6.61
CA ASP A 91 4.99 17.85 -7.50
C ASP A 91 6.32 18.03 -6.74
N GLN A 92 6.39 19.04 -5.86
CA GLN A 92 7.53 19.24 -4.97
C GLN A 92 7.73 18.06 -4.02
N ALA A 93 6.65 17.46 -3.52
CA ALA A 93 6.73 16.29 -2.66
C ALA A 93 7.33 15.05 -3.34
N ILE A 94 7.02 14.85 -4.64
CA ILE A 94 7.64 13.80 -5.45
C ILE A 94 9.15 14.06 -5.61
N ILE A 95 9.53 15.30 -5.93
CA ILE A 95 10.94 15.70 -6.13
C ILE A 95 11.75 15.49 -4.84
N LEU A 96 11.18 15.86 -3.69
CA LEU A 96 11.82 15.75 -2.39
C LEU A 96 11.68 14.36 -1.75
N GLN A 97 10.95 13.44 -2.38
CA GLN A 97 10.55 12.14 -1.82
C GLN A 97 9.94 12.24 -0.41
N ASN A 98 9.23 13.34 -0.12
CA ASN A 98 8.52 13.53 1.15
C ASN A 98 7.04 13.15 0.97
N GLY A 99 6.44 12.50 1.96
CA GLY A 99 5.19 11.77 1.81
C GLY A 99 3.90 12.55 2.12
N GLU A 100 3.98 13.86 2.28
CA GLU A 100 2.91 14.62 2.93
C GLU A 100 2.11 15.47 1.93
N LEU A 101 0.95 14.95 1.51
CA LEU A 101 -0.10 15.73 0.87
C LEU A 101 -1.43 15.45 1.56
N GLU A 102 -1.89 16.40 2.37
CA GLU A 102 -3.20 16.31 3.00
C GLU A 102 -4.30 16.95 2.12
N LEU A 103 -5.21 16.10 1.64
CA LEU A 103 -6.36 16.50 0.81
C LEU A 103 -7.62 16.85 1.63
N SER A 104 -7.56 16.82 2.96
CA SER A 104 -8.70 16.96 3.88
C SER A 104 -9.39 18.34 3.91
N THR A 105 -8.81 19.35 3.26
CA THR A 105 -9.25 20.76 3.37
C THR A 105 -10.11 21.28 2.21
N ILE A 106 -10.43 20.49 1.18
CA ILE A 106 -11.16 20.96 -0.02
C ILE A 106 -12.48 20.21 -0.25
N ALA A 107 -13.20 19.92 0.84
CA ALA A 107 -14.60 19.46 0.79
C ALA A 107 -15.52 20.60 1.22
#